data_AF-B9TJE2-F1
#
_entry.id   AF-B9TJE2-F1
#
_cell.length_a   1.000
_cell.length_b   1.000
_cell.length_c   1.000
_cell.angle_alpha   90.00
_cell.angle_beta   90.00
_cell.angle_gamma   90.00
#
_symmetry.space_group_name_H-M   'P 1'
#
loop_
_entity.id
_entity.type
_entity.pdbx_description
1 polymer ?
#
loop_
_entity_poly.entity_id
_entity_poly.type
_entity_poly.pdbx_seq_one_letter_code
_entity_poly.pdbx_strand_id
1 'polypeptide(L)'
;MRATLKNAWKKAEQKTPRYDEEAGYARPFEYVVGWKSDSIQLGDHPGTQRGIGSDYRGTINLVDYPDARRMDLRQTIRDPFEQVQVRQFNQDSTTPIYAVCDLSGSMQFRGRQRKLDTAVEIATAVANSAYNMGDLFGFIGYNQQVLEDFTLPLSRNYHQSKQTIALLHEYHSLRDRENLAGDVCP
;
A
#
# COMPACT_ATOMS: atom_id res chain seq x y z
N MET A 1 -47.71 -39.54 -16.30
CA MET A 1 -46.23 -39.69 -16.29
C MET A 1 -45.59 -38.54 -17.06
N ARG A 2 -45.08 -37.50 -16.38
CA ARG A 2 -44.18 -36.48 -16.99
C ARG A 2 -43.17 -36.07 -15.91
N ALA A 3 -41.98 -36.64 -15.97
CA ALA A 3 -40.91 -36.39 -15.01
C ALA A 3 -39.96 -35.30 -15.54
N THR A 4 -39.90 -34.20 -14.79
CA THR A 4 -38.70 -33.43 -14.37
C THR A 4 -37.54 -33.26 -15.35
N LEU A 5 -37.49 -32.11 -16.03
CA LEU A 5 -36.30 -31.52 -16.66
C LEU A 5 -36.18 -30.03 -16.29
N LYS A 6 -35.90 -29.69 -15.02
CA LYS A 6 -35.77 -28.27 -14.60
C LYS A 6 -34.59 -27.91 -13.68
N ASN A 7 -33.62 -28.79 -13.47
CA ASN A 7 -32.55 -28.51 -12.47
C ASN A 7 -31.11 -28.48 -13.01
N ALA A 8 -30.89 -28.43 -14.33
CA ALA A 8 -29.54 -28.46 -14.89
C ALA A 8 -28.80 -27.10 -14.86
N TRP A 9 -29.51 -25.97 -14.71
CA TRP A 9 -28.92 -24.64 -14.87
C TRP A 9 -28.48 -23.98 -13.55
N LYS A 10 -28.97 -24.46 -12.40
CA LYS A 10 -28.57 -23.93 -11.07
C LYS A 10 -27.18 -24.40 -10.59
N LYS A 11 -26.49 -25.27 -11.33
CA LYS A 11 -25.16 -25.79 -10.95
C LYS A 11 -23.98 -25.02 -11.55
N ALA A 12 -24.21 -24.10 -12.49
CA ALA A 12 -23.14 -23.38 -13.18
C ALA A 12 -22.70 -22.08 -12.46
N GLU A 13 -23.45 -21.63 -11.45
CA GLU A 13 -23.22 -20.33 -10.79
C GLU A 13 -22.48 -20.45 -9.44
N GLN A 14 -21.96 -21.64 -9.14
CA GLN A 14 -21.30 -21.95 -7.87
C GLN A 14 -19.93 -22.57 -8.09
N LYS A 15 -19.05 -21.85 -8.80
CA LYS A 15 -17.60 -22.07 -8.64
C LYS A 15 -16.74 -20.92 -9.18
N THR A 16 -17.01 -19.69 -8.74
CA THR A 16 -15.93 -18.71 -8.68
C THR A 16 -14.94 -19.25 -7.63
N PRO A 17 -13.65 -19.46 -7.95
CA PRO A 17 -12.71 -19.96 -6.97
C PRO A 17 -12.66 -18.99 -5.80
N ARG A 18 -12.86 -19.53 -4.60
CA ARG A 18 -12.97 -18.84 -3.31
C ARG A 18 -11.60 -18.34 -2.85
N TYR A 19 -10.94 -17.48 -3.63
CA TYR A 19 -9.65 -16.87 -3.29
C TYR A 19 -9.77 -15.78 -2.21
N ASP A 20 -10.98 -15.28 -1.93
CA ASP A 20 -11.21 -14.23 -0.93
C ASP A 20 -10.96 -14.66 0.53
N GLU A 21 -11.06 -15.96 0.86
CA GLU A 21 -10.92 -16.40 2.26
C GLU A 21 -9.48 -16.68 2.68
N GLU A 22 -8.59 -17.12 1.79
CA GLU A 22 -7.18 -17.41 2.15
C GLU A 22 -6.33 -16.13 2.22
N ALA A 23 -6.58 -15.14 1.36
CA ALA A 23 -6.02 -13.78 1.50
C ALA A 23 -6.59 -13.02 2.71
N GLY A 24 -7.62 -13.57 3.38
CA GLY A 24 -8.17 -13.05 4.62
C GLY A 24 -7.31 -13.30 5.87
N TYR A 25 -6.29 -14.16 5.82
CA TYR A 25 -5.48 -14.51 7.00
C TYR A 25 -4.22 -13.67 7.19
N ALA A 26 -3.86 -12.84 6.22
CA ALA A 26 -2.67 -11.99 6.28
C ALA A 26 -2.85 -10.91 7.36
N ARG A 27 -2.28 -11.17 8.55
CA ARG A 27 -2.41 -10.26 9.70
C ARG A 27 -1.72 -8.93 9.39
N PRO A 28 -2.40 -7.79 9.56
CA PRO A 28 -1.73 -6.50 9.50
C PRO A 28 -0.71 -6.42 10.64
N PHE A 29 0.32 -5.61 10.40
CA PHE A 29 1.35 -5.28 11.38
C PHE A 29 1.47 -3.76 11.47
N GLU A 30 1.96 -3.28 12.62
CA GLU A 30 2.29 -1.87 12.80
C GLU A 30 3.73 -1.63 12.37
N TYR A 31 4.00 -0.48 11.76
CA TYR A 31 5.35 -0.08 11.37
C TYR A 31 5.61 1.38 11.69
N VAL A 32 6.90 1.72 11.83
CA VAL A 32 7.37 3.09 12.02
C VAL A 32 8.43 3.36 10.97
N VAL A 33 8.33 4.52 10.32
CA VAL A 33 9.33 4.99 9.37
C VAL A 33 10.28 5.97 10.06
N GLY A 34 11.58 5.80 9.83
CA GLY A 34 12.63 6.64 10.44
C GLY A 34 12.85 7.97 9.71
N TRP A 35 12.12 8.23 8.63
CA TRP A 35 12.23 9.44 7.82
C TRP A 35 10.90 10.21 7.82
N LYS A 36 10.96 11.50 7.46
CA LYS A 36 9.77 12.33 7.31
C LYS A 36 9.28 12.27 5.86
N SER A 37 7.98 12.12 5.68
CA SER A 37 7.32 12.16 4.36
C SER A 37 7.14 13.61 3.89
N ASP A 38 7.34 13.86 2.60
CA ASP A 38 7.06 15.14 1.95
C ASP A 38 5.62 15.25 1.42
N SER A 39 4.79 14.22 1.65
CA SER A 39 3.39 14.22 1.23
C SER A 39 2.63 15.40 1.84
N ILE A 40 1.84 16.06 0.99
CA ILE A 40 0.91 17.11 1.42
C ILE A 40 -0.32 16.51 2.11
N GLN A 41 -0.62 15.24 1.84
CA GLN A 41 -1.78 14.55 2.40
C GLN A 41 -1.54 14.17 3.86
N LEU A 42 -2.56 14.43 4.69
CA LEU A 42 -2.54 14.07 6.10
C LEU A 42 -2.47 12.55 6.27
N GLY A 43 -1.62 12.09 7.20
CA GLY A 43 -1.46 10.70 7.57
C GLY A 43 -0.91 10.56 8.99
N ASP A 44 -0.52 9.35 9.37
CA ASP A 44 -0.07 9.03 10.73
C ASP A 44 1.46 8.98 10.87
N HIS A 45 2.20 9.47 9.87
CA HIS A 45 3.66 9.49 9.88
C HIS A 45 4.23 10.90 9.95
N PRO A 46 5.46 11.07 10.48
CA PRO A 46 6.09 12.39 10.52
C PRO A 46 6.17 13.02 9.12
N GLY A 47 5.59 14.22 8.95
CA GLY A 47 5.67 14.98 7.70
C GLY A 47 6.73 16.08 7.73
N THR A 48 7.15 16.56 6.57
CA THR A 48 7.98 17.77 6.43
C THR A 48 7.15 19.03 6.21
N GLN A 49 5.86 18.85 5.90
CA GLN A 49 4.94 19.93 5.60
C GLN A 49 4.52 20.64 6.89
N ARG A 50 4.42 21.97 6.84
CA ARG A 50 3.96 22.78 7.98
C ARG A 50 2.47 22.60 8.15
N GLY A 51 1.98 22.50 9.39
CA GLY A 51 0.54 22.48 9.59
C GLY A 51 0.07 22.12 10.99
N ILE A 52 -1.02 21.37 11.01
CA ILE A 52 -1.69 20.90 12.21
C ILE A 52 -1.09 19.53 12.54
N GLY A 53 0.03 19.54 13.23
CA GLY A 53 0.59 18.33 13.83
C GLY A 53 1.25 18.65 15.15
N SER A 54 1.89 17.64 15.71
CA SER A 54 2.48 17.69 17.05
C SER A 54 4.01 17.80 17.03
N ASP A 55 4.63 17.59 15.87
CA ASP A 55 6.09 17.64 15.70
C ASP A 55 6.60 19.07 15.65
N TYR A 56 7.24 19.53 16.73
CA TYR A 56 7.76 20.90 16.82
C TYR A 56 8.90 21.13 15.82
N ARG A 57 8.71 22.11 14.94
CA ARG A 57 9.69 22.46 13.90
C ARG A 57 10.60 23.60 14.33
N GLY A 58 10.07 24.57 15.06
CA GLY A 58 10.76 25.80 15.39
C GLY A 58 9.79 26.92 15.74
N THR A 59 10.31 28.14 15.76
CA THR A 59 9.53 29.33 16.10
C THR A 59 9.70 30.37 15.00
N ILE A 60 8.64 31.10 14.69
CA ILE A 60 8.60 32.14 13.66
C ILE A 60 7.80 33.34 14.17
N ASN A 61 8.02 34.53 13.61
CA ASN A 61 7.29 35.72 13.97
C ASN A 61 5.78 35.58 13.69
N LEU A 62 4.95 36.17 14.55
CA LEU A 62 3.49 36.19 14.41
C LEU A 62 3.04 36.83 13.10
N VAL A 63 3.79 37.79 12.58
CA VAL A 63 3.48 38.46 11.30
C VAL A 63 3.57 37.48 10.13
N ASP A 64 4.55 36.56 10.15
CA ASP A 64 4.76 35.57 9.09
C ASP A 64 3.83 34.36 9.23
N TYR A 65 3.37 34.08 10.46
CA TYR A 65 2.44 32.98 10.76
C TYR A 65 1.39 33.41 11.80
N PRO A 66 0.26 33.99 11.36
CA PRO A 66 -0.71 34.63 12.23
C PRO A 66 -1.64 33.64 12.96
N ASP A 67 -1.07 32.76 13.80
CA ASP A 67 -1.82 31.89 14.72
C ASP A 67 -1.46 32.18 16.18
N ALA A 68 -2.19 33.13 16.79
CA ALA A 68 -1.97 33.55 18.17
C ALA A 68 -2.15 32.43 19.20
N ARG A 69 -2.88 31.35 18.87
CA ARG A 69 -3.05 30.19 19.77
C ARG A 69 -1.74 29.44 20.00
N ARG A 70 -0.79 29.60 19.09
CA ARG A 70 0.53 28.95 19.13
C ARG A 70 1.63 29.89 19.62
N MET A 71 1.27 31.03 20.22
CA MET A 71 2.22 32.01 20.74
C MET A 71 3.14 31.40 21.81
N ASP A 72 4.45 31.53 21.62
CA ASP A 72 5.44 31.17 22.62
C ASP A 72 5.78 32.40 23.47
N LEU A 73 5.09 32.53 24.61
CA LEU A 73 5.28 33.66 25.51
C LEU A 73 6.71 33.72 26.07
N ARG A 74 7.33 32.56 26.35
CA ARG A 74 8.69 32.52 26.93
C ARG A 74 9.72 33.01 25.92
N GLN A 75 9.60 32.58 24.67
CA GLN A 75 10.51 33.01 23.62
C GLN A 75 10.27 34.47 23.24
N THR A 76 9.01 34.92 23.21
CA THR A 76 8.64 36.32 22.97
C THR A 76 9.27 37.27 24.00
N ILE A 77 9.18 36.96 25.30
CA ILE A 77 9.74 37.81 26.38
C ILE A 77 11.27 37.91 26.30
N ARG A 78 11.93 36.88 25.78
CA ARG A 78 13.41 36.83 25.67
C ARG A 78 13.92 37.43 24.36
N ASP A 79 13.04 37.78 23.44
CA ASP A 79 13.42 38.29 22.13
C ASP A 79 13.92 39.75 22.26
N PRO A 80 15.20 40.05 21.92
CA PRO A 80 15.73 41.41 21.99
C PRO A 80 15.05 42.38 21.00
N PHE A 81 14.34 41.88 19.99
CA PHE A 81 13.63 42.69 19.01
C PHE A 81 12.13 42.86 19.33
N GLU A 82 11.70 42.39 20.51
CA GLU A 82 10.33 42.48 21.01
C GLU A 82 9.28 41.90 20.02
N GLN A 83 9.69 40.94 19.18
CA GLN A 83 8.80 40.31 18.22
C GLN A 83 7.97 39.22 18.91
N VAL A 84 6.70 39.14 18.54
CA VAL A 84 5.83 38.07 19.03
C VAL A 84 6.17 36.78 18.29
N GLN A 85 6.57 35.77 19.05
CA GLN A 85 7.06 34.50 18.54
C GLN A 85 5.97 33.43 18.61
N VAL A 86 5.82 32.63 17.54
CA VAL A 86 4.80 31.60 17.39
C VAL A 86 5.43 30.26 17.05
N ARG A 87 5.03 29.21 17.77
CA ARG A 87 5.51 27.84 17.56
C ARG A 87 4.95 27.27 16.26
N GLN A 88 5.84 26.74 15.46
CA GLN A 88 5.52 26.05 14.22
C GLN A 88 5.67 24.54 14.41
N PHE A 89 4.72 23.80 13.88
CA PHE A 89 4.69 22.35 13.91
C PHE A 89 4.64 21.80 12.49
N ASN A 90 5.25 20.63 12.28
CA ASN A 90 5.01 19.84 11.09
C ASN A 90 3.71 19.06 11.26
N GLN A 91 2.95 18.95 10.18
CA GLN A 91 1.79 18.06 10.13
C GLN A 91 2.26 16.62 9.92
N ASP A 92 1.44 15.68 10.37
CA ASP A 92 1.66 14.28 10.07
C ASP A 92 1.15 13.99 8.64
N SER A 93 1.94 13.26 7.87
CA SER A 93 1.77 13.05 6.45
C SER A 93 1.67 11.56 6.14
N THR A 94 1.02 11.20 5.04
CA THR A 94 1.04 9.82 4.55
C THR A 94 2.40 9.41 4.02
N THR A 95 2.78 8.17 4.23
CA THR A 95 3.98 7.57 3.62
C THR A 95 3.60 6.66 2.45
N PRO A 96 4.27 6.78 1.29
CA PRO A 96 4.10 5.84 0.19
C PRO A 96 4.84 4.53 0.48
N ILE A 97 4.12 3.41 0.41
CA ILE A 97 4.65 2.07 0.61
C ILE A 97 4.55 1.28 -0.68
N TYR A 98 5.65 0.64 -1.09
CA TYR A 98 5.70 -0.24 -2.25
C TYR A 98 6.07 -1.66 -1.83
N ALA A 99 5.27 -2.62 -2.27
CA ALA A 99 5.64 -4.03 -2.26
C ALA A 99 6.21 -4.42 -3.63
N VAL A 100 7.47 -4.82 -3.67
CA VAL A 100 8.15 -5.24 -4.91
C VAL A 100 8.37 -6.74 -4.85
N CYS A 101 7.77 -7.46 -5.80
CA CYS A 101 7.72 -8.92 -5.81
C CYS A 101 8.48 -9.49 -7.02
N ASP A 102 9.47 -10.35 -6.75
CA ASP A 102 10.12 -11.15 -7.79
C ASP A 102 9.17 -12.24 -8.30
N LEU A 103 9.05 -12.35 -9.62
CA LEU A 103 8.25 -13.33 -10.35
C LEU A 103 9.14 -14.21 -11.26
N SER A 104 10.45 -14.21 -11.05
CA SER A 104 11.41 -15.03 -11.77
C SER A 104 11.16 -16.54 -11.62
N GLY A 105 11.84 -17.34 -12.44
CA GLY A 105 11.75 -18.81 -12.36
C GLY A 105 12.07 -19.38 -10.97
N SER A 106 12.88 -18.70 -10.16
CA SER A 106 13.22 -19.13 -8.80
C SER A 106 12.03 -19.11 -7.83
N MET A 107 11.01 -18.31 -8.15
CA MET A 107 9.78 -18.14 -7.39
C MET A 107 8.73 -19.22 -7.73
N GLN A 108 8.94 -19.97 -8.81
CA GLN A 108 8.08 -21.07 -9.25
C GLN A 108 8.40 -22.42 -8.57
N PHE A 109 9.15 -22.39 -7.48
CA PHE A 109 9.57 -23.58 -6.76
C PHE A 109 8.36 -24.42 -6.31
N ARG A 110 8.29 -25.67 -6.79
CA ARG A 110 7.25 -26.66 -6.46
C ARG A 110 7.66 -27.47 -5.23
N GLY A 111 7.80 -26.78 -4.09
CA GLY A 111 7.99 -27.42 -2.78
C GLY A 111 6.66 -27.78 -2.10
N ARG A 112 6.70 -28.03 -0.79
CA ARG A 112 5.50 -28.24 0.04
C ARG A 112 4.57 -27.01 0.08
N GLN A 113 5.14 -25.81 -0.09
CA GLN A 113 4.42 -24.54 -0.23
C GLN A 113 5.05 -23.77 -1.39
N ARG A 114 4.24 -23.11 -2.24
CA ARG A 114 4.76 -22.28 -3.32
C ARG A 114 5.25 -20.97 -2.72
N LYS A 115 6.44 -20.51 -3.14
CA LYS A 115 6.99 -19.23 -2.67
C LYS A 115 6.08 -18.04 -3.02
N LEU A 116 5.37 -18.13 -4.15
CA LEU A 116 4.39 -17.12 -4.55
C LEU A 116 3.22 -17.01 -3.58
N ASP A 117 2.76 -18.12 -2.97
CA ASP A 117 1.68 -18.07 -1.98
C ASP A 117 2.15 -17.30 -0.73
N THR A 118 3.40 -17.51 -0.30
CA THR A 118 4.00 -16.71 0.78
C THR A 118 4.17 -15.24 0.38
N ALA A 119 4.55 -14.96 -0.86
CA ALA A 119 4.67 -13.59 -1.35
C ALA A 119 3.30 -12.86 -1.37
N VAL A 120 2.23 -13.56 -1.76
CA VAL A 120 0.85 -13.07 -1.67
C VAL A 120 0.47 -12.75 -0.24
N GLU A 121 0.75 -13.65 0.70
CA GLU A 121 0.45 -13.45 2.12
C GLU A 121 1.16 -12.21 2.68
N ILE A 122 2.46 -12.06 2.40
CA ILE A 122 3.26 -10.92 2.83
C ILE A 122 2.74 -9.62 2.19
N ALA A 123 2.54 -9.61 0.87
CA ALA A 123 2.05 -8.42 0.18
C ALA A 123 0.67 -7.99 0.68
N THR A 124 -0.21 -8.95 0.98
CA THR A 124 -1.53 -8.68 1.55
C THR A 124 -1.41 -8.12 2.96
N ALA A 125 -0.50 -8.65 3.79
CA ALA A 125 -0.25 -8.11 5.13
C ALA A 125 0.25 -6.66 5.07
N VAL A 126 1.17 -6.34 4.14
CA VAL A 126 1.66 -4.97 3.92
C VAL A 126 0.53 -4.06 3.46
N ALA A 127 -0.29 -4.49 2.49
CA ALA A 127 -1.42 -3.71 2.00
C ALA A 127 -2.46 -3.43 3.09
N ASN A 128 -2.74 -4.41 3.96
CA ASN A 128 -3.63 -4.25 5.12
C ASN A 128 -3.05 -3.23 6.12
N SER A 129 -1.76 -3.31 6.37
CA SER A 129 -1.05 -2.43 7.31
C SER A 129 -1.08 -0.98 6.83
N ALA A 130 -0.71 -0.75 5.57
CA ALA A 130 -0.75 0.58 4.96
C ALA A 130 -2.18 1.15 4.95
N TYR A 131 -3.19 0.35 4.64
CA TYR A 131 -4.59 0.79 4.69
C TYR A 131 -5.03 1.21 6.09
N ASN A 132 -4.69 0.41 7.12
CA ASN A 132 -5.05 0.71 8.50
C ASN A 132 -4.40 2.00 9.03
N MET A 133 -3.18 2.30 8.58
CA MET A 133 -2.43 3.51 8.95
C MET A 133 -2.74 4.72 8.04
N GLY A 134 -3.64 4.56 7.06
CA GLY A 134 -4.02 5.63 6.15
C GLY A 134 -2.96 5.98 5.09
N ASP A 135 -2.02 5.08 4.83
CA ASP A 135 -0.92 5.25 3.89
C ASP A 135 -1.28 4.85 2.45
N LEU A 136 -0.40 5.23 1.52
CA LEU A 136 -0.52 4.87 0.11
C LEU A 136 0.18 3.55 -0.13
N PHE A 137 -0.45 2.64 -0.88
CA PHE A 137 0.13 1.35 -1.23
C PHE A 137 0.25 1.19 -2.73
N GLY A 138 1.39 0.68 -3.19
CA GLY A 138 1.65 0.26 -4.55
C GLY A 138 2.26 -1.13 -4.58
N PHE A 139 2.09 -1.83 -5.70
CA PHE A 139 2.61 -3.18 -5.90
C PHE A 139 3.34 -3.27 -7.24
N ILE A 140 4.51 -3.90 -7.27
CA ILE A 140 5.31 -4.04 -8.50
C ILE A 140 5.75 -5.49 -8.63
N GLY A 141 5.19 -6.22 -9.58
CA GLY A 141 5.65 -7.54 -10.00
C GLY A 141 6.69 -7.42 -11.11
N TYR A 142 7.85 -8.06 -10.95
CA TYR A 142 8.92 -8.00 -11.95
C TYR A 142 9.63 -9.35 -12.14
N ASN A 143 10.22 -9.55 -13.31
CA ASN A 143 11.17 -10.63 -13.60
C ASN A 143 12.41 -10.05 -14.30
N GLN A 144 12.69 -10.41 -15.55
CA GLN A 144 13.64 -9.67 -16.39
C GLN A 144 13.13 -8.26 -16.73
N GLN A 145 11.82 -8.03 -16.70
CA GLN A 145 11.17 -6.74 -16.92
C GLN A 145 10.04 -6.54 -15.90
N VAL A 146 9.56 -5.31 -15.75
CA VAL A 146 8.36 -5.02 -14.96
C VAL A 146 7.15 -5.56 -15.71
N LEU A 147 6.30 -6.32 -15.03
CA LEU A 147 5.08 -6.86 -15.61
C LEU A 147 3.91 -5.92 -15.27
N GLU A 148 3.41 -5.22 -16.27
CA GLU A 148 2.34 -4.22 -16.09
C GLU A 148 1.06 -4.86 -15.53
N ASP A 149 0.71 -6.07 -15.97
CA ASP A 149 -0.47 -6.83 -15.49
C ASP A 149 -0.41 -7.13 -13.98
N PHE A 150 0.81 -7.17 -13.42
CA PHE A 150 1.06 -7.42 -12.00
C PHE A 150 1.61 -6.18 -11.29
N THR A 151 1.33 -4.99 -11.81
CA THR A 151 1.78 -3.72 -11.25
C THR A 151 0.59 -2.81 -10.95
N LEU A 152 0.59 -2.24 -9.75
CA LEU A 152 -0.37 -1.27 -9.27
C LEU A 152 0.37 0.00 -8.82
N PRO A 153 0.09 1.17 -9.44
CA PRO A 153 0.63 2.43 -8.95
C PRO A 153 0.13 2.74 -7.53
N LEU A 154 0.83 3.65 -6.83
CA LEU A 154 0.41 4.09 -5.50
C LEU A 154 -1.05 4.55 -5.51
N SER A 155 -1.86 3.94 -4.65
CA SER A 155 -3.25 4.33 -4.49
C SER A 155 -3.72 4.07 -3.06
N ARG A 156 -4.87 4.65 -2.73
CA ARG A 156 -5.64 4.32 -1.52
C ARG A 156 -6.67 3.22 -1.77
N ASN A 157 -6.74 2.70 -3.00
CA ASN A 157 -7.75 1.75 -3.40
C ASN A 157 -7.36 0.35 -2.93
N TYR A 158 -7.66 0.09 -1.66
CA TYR A 158 -7.34 -1.17 -1.00
C TYR A 158 -7.92 -2.41 -1.71
N HIS A 159 -9.13 -2.30 -2.27
CA HIS A 159 -9.74 -3.38 -3.02
C HIS A 159 -8.92 -3.74 -4.26
N GLN A 160 -8.50 -2.73 -5.02
CA GLN A 160 -7.66 -2.91 -6.20
C GLN A 160 -6.30 -3.52 -5.83
N SER A 161 -5.70 -3.08 -4.72
CA SER A 161 -4.47 -3.68 -4.17
C SER A 161 -4.61 -5.17 -3.93
N LYS A 162 -5.68 -5.60 -3.25
CA LYS A 162 -5.95 -7.02 -3.00
C LYS A 162 -6.18 -7.80 -4.28
N GLN A 163 -6.93 -7.24 -5.24
CA GLN A 163 -7.17 -7.88 -6.51
C GLN A 163 -5.87 -8.10 -7.28
N THR A 164 -5.01 -7.08 -7.42
CA THR A 164 -3.72 -7.21 -8.12
C THR A 164 -2.82 -8.24 -7.44
N ILE A 165 -2.78 -8.26 -6.10
CA ILE A 165 -2.01 -9.28 -5.36
C ILE A 165 -2.59 -10.69 -5.61
N ALA A 166 -3.91 -10.85 -5.61
CA ALA A 166 -4.56 -12.13 -5.84
C ALA A 166 -4.29 -12.72 -7.24
N LEU A 167 -4.06 -11.87 -8.26
CA LEU A 167 -3.67 -12.32 -9.60
C LEU A 167 -2.38 -13.15 -9.60
N LEU A 168 -1.50 -12.98 -8.62
CA LEU A 168 -0.26 -13.77 -8.50
C LEU A 168 -0.52 -15.26 -8.34
N HIS A 169 -1.67 -15.67 -7.82
CA HIS A 169 -2.05 -17.09 -7.77
C HIS A 169 -2.21 -17.71 -9.16
N GLU A 170 -2.56 -16.90 -10.17
CA GLU A 170 -2.80 -17.30 -11.55
C GLU A 170 -1.54 -17.23 -12.43
N TYR A 171 -0.45 -16.62 -11.93
CA TYR A 171 0.80 -16.38 -12.66
C TYR A 171 1.41 -17.66 -13.29
N HIS A 172 1.15 -18.83 -12.70
CA HIS A 172 1.61 -20.12 -13.23
C HIS A 172 1.07 -20.42 -14.65
N SER A 173 -0.15 -19.99 -14.95
CA SER A 173 -0.84 -20.31 -16.21
C SER A 173 -0.40 -19.46 -17.41
N LEU A 174 0.12 -18.26 -17.17
CA LEU A 174 0.50 -17.32 -18.23
C LEU A 174 1.85 -17.67 -18.86
N ARG A 175 2.81 -18.14 -18.05
CA ARG A 175 4.13 -18.52 -18.54
C ARG A 175 4.12 -19.81 -19.36
N ASP A 176 3.26 -20.77 -19.01
CA ASP A 176 3.07 -21.98 -19.81
C ASP A 176 2.55 -21.63 -21.21
N ARG A 177 1.76 -20.55 -21.35
CA ARG A 177 1.28 -20.05 -22.65
C ARG A 177 2.32 -19.25 -23.43
N GLU A 178 3.13 -18.42 -22.78
CA GLU A 178 4.25 -17.75 -23.44
C GLU A 178 5.33 -18.74 -23.92
N ASN A 179 5.63 -19.77 -23.13
CA ASN A 179 6.56 -20.83 -23.55
C ASN A 179 6.01 -21.64 -24.74
N LEU A 180 4.70 -21.93 -24.77
CA LEU A 180 4.05 -22.60 -25.91
C LEU A 180 4.00 -21.71 -27.18
N ALA A 181 4.02 -20.38 -27.03
CA ALA A 181 4.08 -19.44 -28.15
C ALA A 181 5.53 -19.19 -28.63
N GLY A 182 6.52 -19.36 -27.74
CA GLY A 182 7.95 -19.15 -28.03
C GLY A 182 8.67 -20.33 -28.69
N ASP A 183 8.08 -21.54 -28.70
CA ASP A 183 8.66 -22.74 -29.33
C ASP A 183 8.43 -22.81 -30.87
N VAL A 184 7.89 -21.77 -31.50
CA VAL A 184 7.89 -21.63 -32.96
C VAL A 184 9.17 -20.92 -33.40
N CYS A 185 10.27 -21.67 -33.46
CA CYS A 185 11.47 -21.27 -34.22
C CYS A 185 11.16 -21.19 -35.72
N PRO A 186 11.75 -20.25 -36.48
CA PRO A 186 12.05 -20.46 -37.90
C PRO A 186 13.18 -21.47 -38.10
#